data_AF-A0A923IAB4-F1
#
_entry.id   AF-A0A923IAB4-F1
#
_cell.length_a   1.000
_cell.length_b   1.000
_cell.length_c   1.000
_cell.angle_alpha   90.00
_cell.angle_beta   90.00
_cell.angle_gamma   90.00
#
_symmetry.space_group_name_H-M   'P 1'
#
loop_
_entity.id
_entity.type
_entity.pdbx_description
1 polymer ?
#
loop_
_entity_poly.entity_id
_entity_poly.type
_entity_poly.pdbx_seq_one_letter_code
_entity_poly.pdbx_strand_id
1 'polypeptide(L)'
;MSFPLPVPDALRAALPRGCGVLLGLSGGVDSSVALALLAHLGCEVHAVTLKNFCTSDGSFGGEGNRSCCSLDAIDAARRTAAALGVRHWVSGVEPAFRSRVIEPFVDEYLAGRTPNPCVGCNAAVRFPQLTHLADELGLAFVATGHYARALAGPDGPELHRALAPDKDQSYFLHRLERDVLARCVFPLGWSAKPDVRAAAAALGLEAAARPDSQEICFVPDDDRSFLFAGRDTEAGGEIVHRDGRVLGRHRGLAHYTVGQRRGLGVADAEPLFVVALEREGNRVVVGPRDALRVGRVRCDGFVDLAGVPRRGPVGPGPWTVQLRHRHAGAPVRDWSRDGERFEVELDGAAEGVAPGQFLVLYRGDRVCGGGRIVGAGPAQGGEAS
;
A
#
# COMPACT_ATOMS: atom_id res chain seq x y z
N MET A 1 30.65 -7.46 17.18
CA MET A 1 30.18 -6.05 17.17
C MET A 1 28.67 -6.04 17.24
N SER A 2 28.06 -5.10 17.96
CA SER A 2 26.60 -4.90 17.95
C SER A 2 26.15 -4.34 16.60
N PHE A 3 24.98 -4.75 16.13
CA PHE A 3 24.36 -4.15 14.94
C PHE A 3 23.93 -2.70 15.22
N PRO A 4 23.97 -1.77 14.24
CA PRO A 4 23.63 -0.36 14.44
C PRO A 4 22.11 -0.06 14.50
N LEU A 5 21.27 -1.06 14.73
CA LEU A 5 19.84 -0.90 15.01
C LEU A 5 19.44 -1.69 16.25
N PRO A 6 18.44 -1.23 17.01
CA PRO A 6 17.86 -2.03 18.07
C PRO A 6 17.23 -3.29 17.48
N VAL A 7 17.51 -4.44 18.11
CA VAL A 7 16.89 -5.72 17.74
C VAL A 7 16.02 -6.17 18.91
N PRO A 8 14.69 -6.03 18.81
CA PRO A 8 13.78 -6.38 19.90
C PRO A 8 13.69 -7.88 20.10
N ASP A 9 13.42 -8.29 21.34
CA ASP A 9 13.33 -9.71 21.72
C ASP A 9 12.25 -10.45 20.93
N ALA A 10 11.14 -9.80 20.62
CA ALA A 10 10.08 -10.37 19.79
C ALA A 10 10.59 -10.77 18.38
N LEU A 11 11.46 -9.95 17.77
CA LEU A 11 12.06 -10.27 16.47
C LEU A 11 13.08 -11.41 16.59
N ARG A 12 13.88 -11.45 17.68
CA ARG A 12 14.82 -12.53 17.95
C ARG A 12 14.11 -13.86 18.22
N ALA A 13 13.02 -13.83 18.98
CA ALA A 13 12.23 -15.00 19.31
C ALA A 13 11.55 -15.60 18.06
N ALA A 14 11.12 -14.75 17.12
CA ALA A 14 10.53 -15.18 15.86
C ALA A 14 11.55 -15.81 14.88
N LEU A 15 12.86 -15.58 15.08
CA LEU A 15 13.93 -16.02 14.18
C LEU A 15 14.96 -16.88 14.93
N PRO A 16 14.72 -18.20 15.06
CA PRO A 16 15.71 -19.11 15.60
C PRO A 16 17.03 -19.01 14.82
N ARG A 17 18.16 -19.10 15.52
CA ARG A 17 19.47 -19.06 14.87
C ARG A 17 19.58 -20.18 13.83
N GLY A 18 20.04 -19.84 12.62
CA GLY A 18 20.13 -20.77 11.49
C GLY A 18 18.82 -21.00 10.74
N CYS A 19 17.72 -20.30 11.07
CA CYS A 19 16.51 -20.41 10.27
C CYS A 19 16.74 -19.88 8.84
N GLY A 20 16.18 -20.57 7.86
CA GLY A 20 16.20 -20.16 6.45
C GLY A 20 15.23 -19.02 6.17
N VAL A 21 15.72 -17.93 5.58
CA VAL A 21 14.92 -16.74 5.24
C VAL A 21 15.18 -16.31 3.80
N LEU A 22 14.13 -16.19 2.99
CA LEU A 22 14.20 -15.56 1.68
C LEU A 22 13.83 -14.08 1.76
N LEU A 23 14.76 -13.18 1.46
CA LEU A 23 14.54 -11.74 1.49
C LEU A 23 14.31 -11.16 0.09
N GLY A 24 13.20 -10.43 -0.09
CA GLY A 24 12.98 -9.58 -1.26
C GLY A 24 13.89 -8.35 -1.26
N LEU A 25 14.88 -8.33 -2.14
CA LEU A 25 15.90 -7.28 -2.24
C LEU A 25 15.63 -6.36 -3.44
N SER A 26 15.22 -5.12 -3.16
CA SER A 26 14.88 -4.11 -4.18
C SER A 26 16.06 -3.23 -4.62
N GLY A 27 17.21 -3.33 -3.93
CA GLY A 27 18.37 -2.45 -4.15
C GLY A 27 18.23 -1.05 -3.53
N GLY A 28 17.18 -0.83 -2.72
CA GLY A 28 17.00 0.38 -1.92
C GLY A 28 17.51 0.21 -0.48
N VAL A 29 17.66 1.32 0.25
CA VAL A 29 18.19 1.36 1.63
C VAL A 29 17.51 0.33 2.54
N ASP A 30 16.17 0.28 2.50
CA ASP A 30 15.38 -0.51 3.45
C ASP A 30 15.64 -2.01 3.30
N SER A 31 15.57 -2.53 2.07
CA SER A 31 15.81 -3.96 1.84
C SER A 31 17.28 -4.34 2.07
N SER A 32 18.23 -3.43 1.81
CA SER A 32 19.65 -3.65 2.11
C SER A 32 19.95 -3.71 3.61
N VAL A 33 19.36 -2.83 4.43
CA VAL A 33 19.54 -2.86 5.90
C VAL A 33 18.82 -4.05 6.51
N ALA A 34 17.63 -4.40 6.00
CA ALA A 34 16.91 -5.61 6.43
C ALA A 34 17.75 -6.87 6.17
N LEU A 35 18.41 -6.96 5.01
CA LEU A 35 19.33 -8.05 4.68
C LEU A 35 20.51 -8.14 5.66
N ALA A 36 21.18 -7.01 5.90
CA ALA A 36 22.30 -6.96 6.83
C ALA A 36 21.88 -7.33 8.27
N LEU A 37 20.70 -6.90 8.70
CA LEU A 37 20.16 -7.23 10.02
C LEU A 37 19.90 -8.74 10.15
N LEU A 38 19.23 -9.37 9.18
CA LEU A 38 18.96 -10.81 9.23
C LEU A 38 20.26 -11.65 9.21
N ALA A 39 21.24 -11.24 8.40
CA ALA A 39 22.56 -11.86 8.39
C ALA A 39 23.26 -11.72 9.75
N HIS A 40 23.17 -10.54 10.38
CA HIS A 40 23.73 -10.30 11.72
C HIS A 40 23.05 -11.16 12.80
N LEU A 41 21.76 -11.46 12.67
CA LEU A 41 21.04 -12.35 13.58
C LEU A 41 21.41 -13.83 13.40
N GLY A 42 22.25 -14.15 12.42
CA GLY A 42 22.69 -15.53 12.15
C GLY A 42 21.63 -16.38 11.47
N CYS A 43 20.72 -15.75 10.71
CA CYS A 43 19.80 -16.47 9.83
C CYS A 43 20.55 -16.99 8.59
N GLU A 44 20.10 -18.10 8.01
CA GLU A 44 20.53 -18.49 6.66
C GLU A 44 19.72 -17.68 5.65
N VAL A 45 20.25 -16.50 5.29
CA VAL A 45 19.55 -15.57 4.40
C VAL A 45 19.92 -15.84 2.96
N HIS A 46 18.91 -15.91 2.11
CA HIS A 46 19.04 -15.84 0.66
C HIS A 46 18.26 -14.63 0.16
N ALA A 47 18.71 -14.00 -0.92
CA ALA A 47 18.10 -12.79 -1.46
C ALA A 47 17.52 -13.02 -2.85
N VAL A 48 16.38 -12.39 -3.14
CA VAL A 48 15.80 -12.39 -4.49
C VAL A 48 15.32 -11.00 -4.87
N THR A 49 15.63 -10.56 -6.08
CA THR A 49 15.01 -9.37 -6.69
C THR A 49 13.87 -9.80 -7.59
N LEU A 50 12.66 -9.29 -7.32
CA LEU A 50 11.50 -9.52 -8.19
C LEU A 50 11.52 -8.49 -9.32
N LYS A 51 11.55 -8.97 -10.56
CA LYS A 51 11.47 -8.15 -11.76
C LYS A 51 10.01 -8.07 -12.21
N ASN A 52 9.37 -6.94 -11.92
CA ASN A 52 7.92 -6.78 -12.06
C ASN A 52 7.48 -6.33 -13.46
N PHE A 53 8.32 -5.64 -14.21
CA PHE A 53 8.06 -5.25 -15.59
C PHE A 53 9.37 -4.88 -16.28
N CYS A 54 9.41 -4.98 -17.62
CA CYS A 54 10.54 -4.56 -18.42
C CYS A 54 10.33 -3.11 -18.87
N THR A 55 11.30 -2.23 -18.62
CA THR A 55 11.31 -0.86 -19.18
C THR A 55 11.71 -0.83 -20.66
N SER A 56 12.20 -1.95 -21.20
CA SER A 56 12.66 -2.08 -22.59
C SER A 56 11.54 -2.32 -23.60
N ASP A 57 10.30 -2.59 -23.16
CA ASP A 57 9.19 -2.88 -24.07
C ASP A 57 8.49 -1.60 -24.59
N GLY A 58 8.97 -0.42 -24.19
CA GLY A 58 8.43 0.90 -24.58
C GLY A 58 6.98 1.12 -24.16
N SER A 59 6.37 0.15 -23.47
CA SER A 59 4.94 0.09 -23.16
C SER A 59 4.68 0.60 -21.75
N PHE A 60 5.63 0.39 -20.82
CA PHE A 60 5.52 0.85 -19.43
C PHE A 60 6.86 1.39 -18.90
N GLY A 61 6.88 2.68 -18.55
CA GLY A 61 8.06 3.40 -18.06
C GLY A 61 8.89 4.03 -19.18
N GLY A 62 8.93 5.37 -19.21
CA GLY A 62 9.74 6.12 -20.16
C GLY A 62 11.25 5.96 -19.96
N GLU A 63 12.04 6.51 -20.89
CA GLU A 63 13.49 6.63 -20.76
C GLU A 63 13.82 7.33 -19.42
N GLY A 64 14.61 6.67 -18.57
CA GLY A 64 15.01 7.18 -17.24
C GLY A 64 14.20 6.65 -16.05
N ASN A 65 13.37 5.62 -16.24
CA ASN A 65 12.59 5.03 -15.14
C ASN A 65 13.48 4.52 -13.98
N ARG A 66 13.44 5.24 -12.85
CA ARG A 66 14.16 4.94 -11.60
C ARG A 66 13.45 3.87 -10.75
N SER A 67 12.59 3.05 -11.34
CA SER A 67 11.85 2.02 -10.63
C SER A 67 12.77 0.97 -10.01
N CYS A 68 12.24 0.25 -9.01
CA CYS A 68 12.90 -0.89 -8.37
C CYS A 68 13.24 -2.04 -9.33
N CYS A 69 12.76 -1.99 -10.58
CA CYS A 69 12.99 -2.99 -11.63
C CYS A 69 13.98 -2.52 -12.70
N SER A 70 14.58 -1.33 -12.54
CA SER A 70 15.68 -0.87 -13.40
C SER A 70 16.90 -1.80 -13.29
N LEU A 71 17.69 -1.90 -14.37
CA LEU A 71 18.95 -2.66 -14.35
C LEU A 71 19.88 -2.18 -13.23
N ASP A 72 19.96 -0.86 -13.01
CA ASP A 72 20.75 -0.25 -11.93
C ASP A 72 20.27 -0.64 -10.52
N ALA A 73 18.97 -0.89 -10.33
CA ALA A 73 18.43 -1.37 -9.07
C ALA A 73 18.78 -2.84 -8.84
N ILE A 74 18.66 -3.68 -9.87
CA ILE A 74 19.02 -5.11 -9.83
C ILE A 74 20.53 -5.28 -9.57
N ASP A 75 21.37 -4.51 -10.26
CA ASP A 75 22.82 -4.58 -10.08
C ASP A 75 23.25 -4.12 -8.68
N ALA A 76 22.59 -3.12 -8.12
CA ALA A 76 22.88 -2.70 -6.75
C ALA A 76 22.39 -3.68 -5.69
N ALA A 77 21.25 -4.35 -5.94
CA ALA A 77 20.82 -5.47 -5.11
C ALA A 77 21.88 -6.58 -5.13
N ARG A 78 22.37 -6.95 -6.31
CA ARG A 78 23.44 -7.93 -6.50
C ARG A 78 24.72 -7.56 -5.75
N ARG A 79 25.20 -6.30 -5.87
CA ARG A 79 26.40 -5.82 -5.16
C ARG A 79 26.20 -5.82 -3.63
N THR A 80 25.03 -5.39 -3.16
CA THR A 80 24.70 -5.42 -1.73
C THR A 80 24.75 -6.83 -1.17
N ALA A 81 24.13 -7.80 -1.86
CA ALA A 81 24.14 -9.19 -1.44
C ALA A 81 25.56 -9.78 -1.43
N ALA A 82 26.35 -9.51 -2.48
CA ALA A 82 27.74 -9.95 -2.56
C ALA A 82 28.62 -9.39 -1.43
N ALA A 83 28.47 -8.10 -1.10
CA ALA A 83 29.19 -7.46 0.00
C ALA A 83 28.87 -8.08 1.37
N LEU A 84 27.67 -8.67 1.52
CA LEU A 84 27.22 -9.34 2.73
C LEU A 84 27.42 -10.87 2.69
N GLY A 85 28.02 -11.41 1.60
CA GLY A 85 28.23 -12.85 1.44
C GLY A 85 26.93 -13.65 1.24
N VAL A 86 25.86 -13.01 0.76
CA VAL A 86 24.54 -13.62 0.57
C VAL A 86 24.31 -14.00 -0.88
N ARG A 87 23.76 -15.20 -1.11
CA ARG A 87 23.31 -15.65 -2.43
C ARG A 87 22.15 -14.80 -2.92
N HIS A 88 22.21 -14.38 -4.19
CA HIS A 88 21.21 -13.49 -4.80
C HIS A 88 20.74 -14.02 -6.15
N TRP A 89 19.43 -13.98 -6.39
CA TRP A 89 18.81 -14.31 -7.66
C TRP A 89 17.86 -13.22 -8.13
N VAL A 90 17.47 -13.31 -9.40
CA VAL A 90 16.43 -12.49 -10.00
C VAL A 90 15.29 -13.40 -10.43
N SER A 91 14.06 -13.05 -10.07
CA SER A 91 12.86 -13.79 -10.45
C SER A 91 11.92 -12.87 -11.23
N GLY A 92 11.59 -13.27 -12.46
CA GLY A 92 10.63 -12.57 -13.30
C GLY A 92 9.21 -12.83 -12.86
N VAL A 93 8.44 -11.78 -12.62
CA VAL A 93 7.01 -11.85 -12.26
C VAL A 93 6.16 -10.98 -13.18
N GLU A 94 6.70 -10.57 -14.34
CA GLU A 94 6.08 -9.61 -15.24
C GLU A 94 4.66 -10.01 -15.69
N PRO A 95 4.37 -11.26 -16.09
CA PRO A 95 3.02 -11.66 -16.48
C PRO A 95 2.01 -11.57 -15.32
N ALA A 96 2.42 -11.99 -14.11
CA ALA A 96 1.58 -11.92 -12.92
C ALA A 96 1.37 -10.46 -12.49
N PHE A 97 2.41 -9.62 -12.55
CA PHE A 97 2.31 -8.22 -12.22
C PHE A 97 1.41 -7.45 -13.18
N ARG A 98 1.53 -7.71 -14.48
CA ARG A 98 0.64 -7.12 -15.50
C ARG A 98 -0.82 -7.47 -15.25
N SER A 99 -1.13 -8.77 -15.17
CA SER A 99 -2.51 -9.25 -15.04
C SER A 99 -3.16 -8.99 -13.68
N ARG A 100 -2.39 -8.97 -12.59
CA ARG A 100 -2.94 -8.86 -11.23
C ARG A 100 -2.77 -7.49 -10.60
N VAL A 101 -1.96 -6.61 -11.18
CA VAL A 101 -1.69 -5.26 -10.64
C VAL A 101 -1.98 -4.17 -11.66
N ILE A 102 -1.33 -4.20 -12.83
CA ILE A 102 -1.45 -3.12 -13.82
C ILE A 102 -2.85 -3.10 -14.43
N GLU A 103 -3.33 -4.22 -14.95
CA GLU A 103 -4.64 -4.30 -15.61
C GLU A 103 -5.80 -3.92 -14.65
N PRO A 104 -5.90 -4.48 -13.43
CA PRO A 104 -6.90 -4.05 -12.46
C PRO A 104 -6.78 -2.58 -12.07
N PHE A 105 -5.55 -2.06 -11.97
CA PHE A 105 -5.33 -0.63 -11.68
C PHE A 105 -5.89 0.24 -12.80
N VAL A 106 -5.65 -0.10 -14.06
CA VAL A 106 -6.21 0.62 -15.21
C VAL A 106 -7.73 0.52 -15.22
N ASP A 107 -8.29 -0.68 -15.06
CA ASP A 107 -9.73 -0.90 -15.12
C ASP A 107 -10.49 -0.14 -14.02
N GLU A 108 -9.90 0.00 -12.82
CA GLU A 108 -10.47 0.83 -11.75
C GLU A 108 -10.51 2.32 -12.11
N TYR A 109 -9.46 2.86 -12.74
CA TYR A 109 -9.48 4.26 -13.23
C TYR A 109 -10.50 4.47 -14.34
N LEU A 110 -10.61 3.53 -15.29
CA LEU A 110 -11.63 3.56 -16.35
C LEU A 110 -13.05 3.53 -15.79
N ALA A 111 -13.21 2.92 -14.62
CA ALA A 111 -14.48 2.88 -13.91
C ALA A 111 -14.70 4.09 -12.96
N GLY A 112 -13.86 5.13 -13.05
CA GLY A 112 -13.99 6.35 -12.24
C GLY A 112 -13.62 6.17 -10.77
N ARG A 113 -12.76 5.19 -10.45
CA ARG A 113 -12.27 4.92 -9.10
C ARG A 113 -10.79 5.27 -8.96
N THR A 114 -10.31 5.37 -7.73
CA THR A 114 -8.92 5.68 -7.39
C THR A 114 -8.27 4.47 -6.72
N PRO A 115 -7.69 3.54 -7.49
CA PRO A 115 -7.11 2.30 -6.97
C PRO A 115 -5.80 2.50 -6.20
N ASN A 116 -5.45 1.52 -5.36
CA ASN A 116 -4.13 1.39 -4.75
C ASN A 116 -3.44 0.10 -5.20
N PRO A 117 -2.44 0.17 -6.10
CA PRO A 117 -1.85 -1.02 -6.70
C PRO A 117 -0.90 -1.76 -5.74
N CYS A 118 -0.40 -1.08 -4.71
CA CYS A 118 0.55 -1.67 -3.76
C CYS A 118 -0.10 -2.75 -2.89
N VAL A 119 -1.37 -2.58 -2.51
CA VAL A 119 -2.14 -3.60 -1.78
C VAL A 119 -2.26 -4.87 -2.62
N GLY A 120 -2.67 -4.73 -3.90
CA GLY A 120 -2.79 -5.85 -4.83
C GLY A 120 -1.43 -6.51 -5.14
N CYS A 121 -0.38 -5.72 -5.35
CA CYS A 121 0.98 -6.23 -5.58
C CYS A 121 1.48 -7.08 -4.41
N ASN A 122 1.31 -6.62 -3.16
CA ASN A 122 1.72 -7.39 -2.00
C ASN A 122 0.92 -8.71 -1.89
N ALA A 123 -0.40 -8.64 -1.96
CA ALA A 123 -1.26 -9.81 -1.77
C ALA A 123 -1.20 -10.82 -2.92
N ALA A 124 -1.09 -10.38 -4.17
CA ALA A 124 -1.29 -11.24 -5.34
C ALA A 124 -0.02 -11.57 -6.14
N VAL A 125 1.11 -10.89 -5.87
CA VAL A 125 2.37 -11.06 -6.61
C VAL A 125 3.56 -11.24 -5.68
N ARG A 126 3.90 -10.22 -4.87
CA ARG A 126 5.16 -10.19 -4.10
C ARG A 126 5.24 -11.34 -3.11
N PHE A 127 4.31 -11.41 -2.16
CA PHE A 127 4.39 -12.41 -1.10
C PHE A 127 4.09 -13.82 -1.61
N PRO A 128 3.13 -14.05 -2.53
CA PRO A 128 2.97 -15.35 -3.18
C PRO A 128 4.27 -15.83 -3.86
N GLN A 129 4.95 -14.97 -4.62
CA GLN A 129 6.20 -15.34 -5.28
C GLN A 129 7.32 -15.63 -4.27
N LEU A 130 7.47 -14.78 -3.24
CA LEU A 130 8.47 -15.01 -2.20
C LEU A 130 8.22 -16.32 -1.46
N THR A 131 6.96 -16.63 -1.17
CA THR A 131 6.57 -17.85 -0.45
C THR A 131 6.84 -19.08 -1.31
N HIS A 132 6.47 -19.04 -2.59
CA HIS A 132 6.77 -20.10 -3.56
C HIS A 132 8.27 -20.38 -3.68
N LEU A 133 9.09 -19.35 -3.87
CA LEU A 133 10.55 -19.51 -3.96
C LEU A 133 11.17 -19.98 -2.64
N ALA A 134 10.62 -19.54 -1.50
CA ALA A 134 11.06 -20.02 -0.20
C ALA A 134 10.78 -21.53 -0.06
N ASP A 135 9.63 -22.01 -0.53
CA ASP A 135 9.30 -23.45 -0.53
C ASP A 135 10.25 -24.26 -1.41
N GLU A 136 10.54 -23.80 -2.63
CA GLU A 136 11.50 -24.46 -3.52
C GLU A 136 12.92 -24.56 -2.92
N LEU A 137 13.29 -23.58 -2.09
CA LEU A 137 14.59 -23.52 -1.41
C LEU A 137 14.58 -24.16 -0.02
N GLY A 138 13.44 -24.65 0.46
CA GLY A 138 13.31 -25.21 1.82
C GLY A 138 13.46 -24.18 2.95
N LEU A 139 13.14 -22.91 2.68
CA LEU A 139 13.26 -21.78 3.62
C LEU A 139 11.95 -21.55 4.37
N ALA A 140 12.02 -21.44 5.70
CA ALA A 140 10.85 -21.32 6.55
C ALA A 140 10.17 -19.94 6.44
N PHE A 141 10.95 -18.89 6.23
CA PHE A 141 10.46 -17.50 6.33
C PHE A 141 10.71 -16.70 5.05
N VAL A 142 9.88 -15.66 4.88
CA VAL A 142 10.05 -14.63 3.84
C VAL A 142 10.19 -13.27 4.50
N ALA A 143 11.11 -12.45 3.99
CA ALA A 143 11.38 -11.13 4.54
C ALA A 143 11.32 -10.02 3.49
N THR A 144 10.93 -8.84 3.93
CA THR A 144 10.99 -7.62 3.12
C THR A 144 11.39 -6.43 3.99
N GLY A 145 11.82 -5.33 3.36
CA GLY A 145 12.09 -4.07 4.05
C GLY A 145 10.84 -3.27 4.43
N HIS A 146 9.67 -3.91 4.56
CA HIS A 146 8.45 -3.19 4.96
C HIS A 146 8.53 -2.76 6.43
N TYR A 147 8.00 -1.56 6.70
CA TYR A 147 7.79 -1.04 8.05
C TYR A 147 6.41 -1.49 8.54
N ALA A 148 6.36 -2.71 9.05
CA ALA A 148 5.22 -3.29 9.75
C ALA A 148 5.74 -4.35 10.71
N ARG A 149 4.90 -4.89 11.59
CA ARG A 149 5.31 -6.00 12.47
C ARG A 149 4.38 -7.19 12.25
N ALA A 150 4.96 -8.36 12.03
CA ALA A 150 4.25 -9.62 12.07
C ALA A 150 4.58 -10.29 13.40
N LEU A 151 3.59 -10.51 14.24
CA LEU A 151 3.73 -11.05 15.59
C LEU A 151 2.93 -12.34 15.73
N ALA A 152 3.39 -13.25 16.60
CA ALA A 152 2.56 -14.37 17.03
C ALA A 152 1.53 -13.85 18.04
N GLY A 153 0.24 -14.03 17.73
CA GLY A 153 -0.87 -13.75 18.64
C GLY A 153 -1.50 -15.04 19.18
N PRO A 154 -2.44 -14.91 20.14
CA PRO A 154 -3.13 -16.05 20.75
C PRO A 154 -3.90 -16.91 19.74
N ASP A 155 -4.46 -16.28 18.69
CA ASP A 155 -5.28 -16.95 17.67
C ASP A 155 -4.52 -17.19 16.35
N GLY A 156 -3.19 -17.07 16.37
CA GLY A 156 -2.32 -17.17 15.19
C GLY A 156 -1.63 -15.84 14.86
N PRO A 157 -1.10 -15.67 13.64
CA PRO A 157 -0.30 -14.50 13.30
C PRO A 157 -1.14 -13.23 13.27
N GLU A 158 -0.53 -12.15 13.76
CA GLU A 158 -1.10 -10.80 13.82
C GLU A 158 -0.23 -9.81 13.06
N LEU A 159 -0.87 -8.94 12.28
CA LEU A 159 -0.22 -7.82 11.60
C LEU A 159 -0.40 -6.57 12.46
N HIS A 160 0.68 -5.87 12.74
CA HIS A 160 0.68 -4.63 13.50
C HIS A 160 1.38 -3.51 12.73
N ARG A 161 1.04 -2.28 13.09
CA ARG A 161 1.75 -1.08 12.64
C ARG A 161 3.23 -1.17 12.99
N ALA A 162 4.07 -0.51 12.21
CA ALA A 162 5.44 -0.19 12.64
C ALA A 162 5.44 0.60 13.95
N LEU A 163 6.55 0.56 14.69
CA LEU A 163 6.75 1.43 15.85
C LEU A 163 6.78 2.92 15.46
N ALA A 164 7.33 3.23 14.28
CA ALA A 164 7.39 4.58 13.73
C ALA A 164 6.17 4.84 12.82
N PRO A 165 5.19 5.67 13.21
CA PRO A 165 3.94 5.83 12.46
C PRO A 165 4.09 6.51 11.11
N ASP A 166 5.12 7.35 10.93
CA ASP A 166 5.39 8.16 9.74
C ASP A 166 5.73 7.32 8.51
N LYS A 167 6.23 6.09 8.73
CA LYS A 167 6.59 5.14 7.68
C LYS A 167 5.82 3.84 7.76
N ASP A 168 4.78 3.76 8.60
CA ASP A 168 3.97 2.57 8.73
C ASP A 168 3.38 2.11 7.39
N GLN A 169 3.61 0.84 7.07
CA GLN A 169 3.20 0.19 5.83
C GLN A 169 2.21 -0.95 6.06
N SER A 170 1.71 -1.16 7.29
CA SER A 170 0.72 -2.21 7.57
C SER A 170 -0.56 -2.06 6.74
N TYR A 171 -0.92 -0.83 6.37
CA TYR A 171 -2.02 -0.53 5.44
C TYR A 171 -1.91 -1.31 4.13
N PHE A 172 -0.70 -1.48 3.58
CA PHE A 172 -0.48 -2.18 2.31
C PHE A 172 -0.46 -3.70 2.43
N LEU A 173 -0.52 -4.23 3.65
CA LEU A 173 -0.33 -5.64 3.96
C LEU A 173 -1.59 -6.31 4.55
N HIS A 174 -2.68 -5.56 4.73
CA HIS A 174 -3.92 -6.06 5.35
C HIS A 174 -4.64 -7.18 4.56
N ARG A 175 -4.21 -7.45 3.32
CA ARG A 175 -4.74 -8.53 2.47
C ARG A 175 -3.80 -9.73 2.35
N LEU A 176 -2.73 -9.79 3.15
CA LEU A 176 -1.93 -11.00 3.22
C LEU A 176 -2.76 -12.14 3.82
N GLU A 177 -2.68 -13.31 3.19
CA GLU A 177 -3.26 -14.53 3.73
C GLU A 177 -2.58 -14.91 5.05
N ARG A 178 -3.31 -15.58 5.96
CA ARG A 178 -2.81 -15.82 7.33
C ARG A 178 -1.60 -16.74 7.36
N ASP A 179 -1.56 -17.73 6.49
CA ASP A 179 -0.44 -18.67 6.32
C ASP A 179 0.81 -17.97 5.78
N VAL A 180 0.64 -17.05 4.82
CA VAL A 180 1.72 -16.18 4.34
C VAL A 180 2.20 -15.26 5.46
N LEU A 181 1.28 -14.62 6.19
CA LEU A 181 1.62 -13.73 7.31
C LEU A 181 2.39 -14.46 8.41
N ALA A 182 2.08 -15.74 8.68
CA ALA A 182 2.81 -16.56 9.66
C ALA A 182 4.30 -16.73 9.32
N ARG A 183 4.66 -16.62 8.04
CA ARG A 183 6.03 -16.75 7.53
C ARG A 183 6.71 -15.40 7.30
N CYS A 184 5.97 -14.30 7.41
CA CYS A 184 6.47 -12.96 7.13
C CYS A 184 7.38 -12.44 8.25
N VAL A 185 8.49 -11.85 7.84
CA VAL A 185 9.44 -11.18 8.71
C VAL A 185 9.65 -9.76 8.20
N PHE A 186 9.47 -8.78 9.07
CA PHE A 186 9.61 -7.36 8.77
C PHE A 186 10.67 -6.73 9.69
N PRO A 187 11.97 -6.85 9.36
CA PRO A 187 13.04 -6.48 10.28
C PRO A 187 13.01 -4.99 10.67
N LEU A 188 12.49 -4.13 9.78
CA LEU A 188 12.46 -2.68 9.98
C LEU A 188 11.22 -2.17 10.70
N GLY A 189 10.25 -3.03 11.02
CA GLY A 189 9.03 -2.65 11.77
C GLY A 189 9.28 -2.05 13.15
N TRP A 190 10.50 -2.13 13.63
CA TRP A 190 10.95 -1.76 14.97
C TRP A 190 11.89 -0.54 14.98
N SER A 191 12.10 0.08 13.83
CA SER A 191 13.09 1.15 13.65
C SER A 191 12.44 2.36 13.00
N ALA A 192 12.91 3.56 13.36
CA ALA A 192 12.56 4.75 12.62
C ALA A 192 13.43 4.84 11.35
N LYS A 193 12.89 5.45 10.29
CA LYS A 193 13.60 5.59 9.02
C LYS A 193 14.94 6.35 9.12
N PRO A 194 15.08 7.41 9.93
CA PRO A 194 16.38 8.05 10.14
C PRO A 194 17.44 7.08 10.68
N ASP A 195 17.07 6.21 11.63
CA ASP A 195 17.97 5.21 12.19
C ASP A 195 18.38 4.17 11.14
N VAL A 196 17.45 3.73 10.30
CA VAL A 196 17.74 2.82 9.19
C VAL A 196 18.75 3.44 8.21
N ARG A 197 18.64 4.73 7.91
CA ARG A 197 19.61 5.44 7.06
C ARG A 197 20.97 5.57 7.75
N ALA A 198 21.01 5.88 9.04
CA ALA A 198 22.24 5.95 9.82
C ALA A 198 22.93 4.58 9.89
N ALA A 199 22.16 3.50 10.08
CA ALA A 199 22.64 2.13 10.06
C ALA A 199 23.24 1.75 8.70
N ALA A 200 22.57 2.12 7.59
CA ALA A 200 23.11 1.89 6.24
C ALA A 200 24.47 2.55 6.04
N ALA A 201 24.63 3.80 6.51
CA ALA A 201 25.89 4.53 6.43
C ALA A 201 26.98 3.90 7.32
N ALA A 202 26.64 3.52 8.55
CA ALA A 202 27.56 2.86 9.47
C ALA A 202 28.07 1.50 8.96
N LEU A 203 27.23 0.79 8.20
CA LEU A 203 27.58 -0.48 7.55
C LEU A 203 28.30 -0.29 6.20
N GLY A 204 28.51 0.95 5.74
CA GLY A 204 29.14 1.23 4.45
C GLY A 204 28.34 0.75 3.24
N LEU A 205 27.01 0.64 3.35
CA LEU A 205 26.18 0.16 2.25
C LEU A 205 26.02 1.25 1.18
N GLU A 206 26.30 0.91 -0.10
CA GLU A 206 26.10 1.82 -1.24
C GLU A 206 24.69 2.43 -1.28
N ALA A 207 23.70 1.66 -0.83
CA ALA A 207 22.31 2.08 -0.81
C ALA A 207 22.07 3.32 0.06
N ALA A 208 22.91 3.62 1.06
CA ALA A 208 22.74 4.74 2.00
C ALA A 208 22.54 6.10 1.30
N ALA A 209 23.20 6.31 0.16
CA ALA A 209 23.12 7.54 -0.63
C ALA A 209 21.88 7.60 -1.55
N ARG A 210 21.10 6.52 -1.65
CA ARG A 210 19.95 6.45 -2.56
C ARG A 210 18.72 7.14 -1.98
N PRO A 211 17.94 7.84 -2.84
CA PRO A 211 16.63 8.36 -2.44
C PRO A 211 15.67 7.20 -2.14
N ASP A 212 14.66 7.46 -1.31
CA ASP A 212 13.56 6.51 -1.12
C ASP A 212 12.81 6.33 -2.44
N SER A 213 12.33 5.11 -2.70
CA SER A 213 11.33 4.90 -3.74
C SER A 213 10.08 5.69 -3.35
N GLN A 214 9.76 6.71 -4.13
CA GLN A 214 8.53 7.48 -4.00
C GLN A 214 7.61 7.09 -5.16
N GLU A 215 6.30 7.21 -4.95
CA GLU A 215 5.25 6.90 -5.94
C GLU A 215 5.03 5.43 -6.30
N ILE A 216 4.03 5.19 -7.14
CA ILE A 216 3.66 3.88 -7.66
C ILE A 216 4.80 3.40 -8.57
N CYS A 217 5.32 2.19 -8.33
CA CYS A 217 6.58 1.75 -8.93
C CYS A 217 6.61 1.71 -10.47
N PHE A 218 5.44 1.63 -11.13
CA PHE A 218 5.32 1.60 -12.59
C PHE A 218 4.74 2.90 -13.17
N VAL A 219 4.44 3.92 -12.35
CA VAL A 219 3.94 5.23 -12.80
C VAL A 219 5.04 6.28 -12.54
N PRO A 220 5.83 6.65 -13.55
CA PRO A 220 6.84 7.69 -13.38
C PRO A 220 6.17 9.06 -13.18
N ASP A 221 6.71 9.86 -12.26
CA ASP A 221 6.37 11.29 -12.07
C ASP A 221 4.86 11.60 -11.88
N ASP A 222 4.08 10.65 -11.37
CA ASP A 222 2.60 10.68 -11.27
C ASP A 222 1.89 10.91 -12.62
N ASP A 223 2.59 10.71 -13.74
CA ASP A 223 2.00 10.73 -15.07
C ASP A 223 1.38 9.38 -15.39
N ARG A 224 0.05 9.32 -15.32
CA ARG A 224 -0.73 8.11 -15.60
C ARG A 224 -1.16 8.00 -17.07
N SER A 225 -0.91 9.02 -17.89
CA SER A 225 -1.45 9.12 -19.25
C SER A 225 -1.09 7.93 -20.13
N PHE A 226 0.15 7.45 -20.02
CA PHE A 226 0.64 6.32 -20.79
C PHE A 226 -0.11 5.00 -20.49
N LEU A 227 -0.66 4.83 -19.29
CA LEU A 227 -1.45 3.63 -18.92
C LEU A 227 -2.76 3.51 -19.70
N PHE A 228 -3.21 4.63 -20.26
CA PHE A 228 -4.46 4.74 -21.00
C PHE A 228 -4.27 4.77 -22.52
N ALA A 229 -3.02 4.70 -22.99
CA ALA A 229 -2.71 4.71 -24.42
C ALA A 229 -3.40 3.54 -25.14
N GLY A 230 -4.10 3.84 -26.25
CA GLY A 230 -4.87 2.86 -27.02
C GLY A 230 -6.18 2.41 -26.37
N ARG A 231 -6.58 3.00 -25.25
CA ARG A 231 -7.89 2.79 -24.61
C ARG A 231 -8.78 4.01 -24.82
N ASP A 232 -10.07 3.79 -24.99
CA ASP A 232 -11.05 4.88 -25.06
C ASP A 232 -11.22 5.50 -23.67
N THR A 233 -10.40 6.52 -23.41
CA THR A 233 -10.39 7.29 -22.16
C THR A 233 -10.91 8.70 -22.33
N GLU A 234 -11.02 9.16 -23.58
CA GLU A 234 -11.51 10.48 -23.98
C GLU A 234 -13.05 10.49 -24.14
N ALA A 235 -13.74 9.69 -23.32
CA ALA A 235 -15.18 9.80 -23.14
C ALA A 235 -15.49 11.06 -22.33
N GLY A 236 -15.32 12.23 -22.96
CA GLY A 236 -15.55 13.53 -22.33
C GLY A 236 -16.98 13.67 -21.82
N GLY A 237 -17.13 14.39 -20.72
CA GLY A 237 -18.42 14.59 -20.04
C GLY A 237 -18.49 15.93 -19.35
N GLU A 238 -19.51 16.12 -18.51
CA GLU A 238 -19.77 17.40 -17.84
C GLU A 238 -18.98 17.49 -16.52
N ILE A 239 -18.40 18.66 -16.26
CA ILE A 239 -17.97 19.03 -14.92
C ILE A 239 -19.13 19.80 -14.29
N VAL A 240 -19.71 19.25 -13.23
CA VAL A 240 -20.89 19.80 -12.56
C VAL A 240 -20.55 20.19 -11.13
N HIS A 241 -21.02 21.35 -10.68
CA HIS A 241 -20.99 21.70 -9.28
C HIS A 241 -21.99 20.82 -8.50
N ARG A 242 -21.75 20.59 -7.21
CA ARG A 242 -22.62 19.77 -6.35
C ARG A 242 -24.08 20.26 -6.27
N ASP A 243 -24.34 21.52 -6.62
CA ASP A 243 -25.68 22.13 -6.70
C ASP A 243 -26.38 21.91 -8.05
N GLY A 244 -25.73 21.21 -8.99
CA GLY A 244 -26.26 20.88 -10.31
C GLY A 244 -25.83 21.83 -11.43
N ARG A 245 -25.12 22.94 -11.15
CA ARG A 245 -24.64 23.85 -12.20
C ARG A 245 -23.57 23.18 -13.06
N VAL A 246 -23.73 23.19 -14.39
CA VAL A 246 -22.67 22.77 -15.31
C VAL A 246 -21.62 23.87 -15.42
N LEU A 247 -20.37 23.55 -15.07
CA LEU A 247 -19.24 24.50 -15.05
C LEU A 247 -18.31 24.35 -16.25
N GLY A 248 -18.30 23.19 -16.90
CA GLY A 248 -17.42 22.92 -18.02
C GLY A 248 -17.45 21.47 -18.48
N ARG A 249 -16.37 21.05 -19.15
CA ARG A 249 -16.21 19.68 -19.67
C ARG A 249 -14.88 19.09 -19.25
N HIS A 250 -14.86 17.77 -19.05
CA HIS A 250 -13.65 17.01 -18.73
C HIS A 250 -13.21 16.10 -19.88
N ARG A 251 -11.97 15.62 -19.82
CA ARG A 251 -11.35 14.73 -20.83
C ARG A 251 -11.56 13.23 -20.55
N GLY A 252 -12.60 12.88 -19.80
CA GLY A 252 -12.83 11.52 -19.26
C GLY A 252 -12.48 11.38 -17.77
N LEU A 253 -13.13 10.43 -17.10
CA LEU A 253 -13.09 10.29 -15.63
C LEU A 253 -11.73 9.83 -15.10
N ALA A 254 -10.96 9.07 -15.89
CA ALA A 254 -9.66 8.51 -15.51
C ALA A 254 -8.60 9.59 -15.18
N HIS A 255 -8.80 10.83 -15.62
CA HIS A 255 -7.93 11.97 -15.34
C HIS A 255 -8.21 12.66 -14.01
N TYR A 256 -9.22 12.21 -13.27
CA TYR A 256 -9.69 12.86 -12.05
C TYR A 256 -9.63 11.89 -10.87
N THR A 257 -9.55 12.44 -9.67
CA THR A 257 -9.53 11.67 -8.42
C THR A 257 -10.27 12.46 -7.35
N VAL A 258 -11.07 11.80 -6.51
CA VAL A 258 -11.78 12.45 -5.41
C VAL A 258 -10.78 13.16 -4.48
N GLY A 259 -11.04 14.43 -4.17
CA GLY A 259 -10.16 15.33 -3.45
C GLY A 259 -9.18 16.13 -4.33
N GLN A 260 -9.15 15.89 -5.65
CA GLN A 260 -8.32 16.66 -6.57
C GLN A 260 -8.79 18.12 -6.65
N ARG A 261 -7.84 19.05 -6.52
CA ARG A 261 -8.06 20.50 -6.64
C ARG A 261 -7.50 21.09 -7.94
N ARG A 262 -6.34 20.61 -8.39
CA ARG A 262 -5.60 21.17 -9.54
C ARG A 262 -6.05 20.48 -10.84
N GLY A 263 -5.88 21.17 -11.96
CA GLY A 263 -6.15 20.61 -13.29
C GLY A 263 -7.63 20.40 -13.61
N LEU A 264 -8.56 21.05 -12.89
CA LEU A 264 -9.99 20.91 -13.16
C LEU A 264 -10.43 21.64 -14.43
N GLY A 265 -9.73 22.71 -14.83
CA GLY A 265 -10.08 23.50 -16.01
C GLY A 265 -11.35 24.35 -15.86
N VAL A 266 -11.88 24.46 -14.64
CA VAL A 266 -13.07 25.27 -14.29
C VAL A 266 -12.77 26.18 -13.11
N ALA A 267 -13.54 27.26 -12.96
CA ALA A 267 -13.41 28.21 -11.86
C ALA A 267 -14.80 28.51 -11.25
N ASP A 268 -14.82 28.81 -9.96
CA ASP A 268 -15.97 29.32 -9.21
C ASP A 268 -15.47 30.34 -8.17
N ALA A 269 -16.39 30.99 -7.45
CA ALA A 269 -16.07 32.00 -6.44
C ALA A 269 -15.21 31.46 -5.29
N GLU A 270 -15.31 30.16 -5.00
CA GLU A 270 -14.53 29.47 -3.99
C GLU A 270 -13.69 28.31 -4.58
N PRO A 271 -12.62 27.85 -3.89
CA PRO A 271 -11.81 26.73 -4.38
C PRO A 271 -12.61 25.43 -4.49
N LEU A 272 -12.62 24.85 -5.70
CA LEU A 272 -13.30 23.60 -5.99
C LEU A 272 -12.40 22.37 -5.85
N PHE A 273 -13.02 21.27 -5.44
CA PHE A 273 -12.44 19.94 -5.34
C PHE A 273 -13.36 18.92 -6.00
N VAL A 274 -12.80 17.87 -6.61
CA VAL A 274 -13.58 16.71 -7.08
C VAL A 274 -14.20 16.01 -5.87
N VAL A 275 -15.53 16.00 -5.77
CA VAL A 275 -16.25 15.36 -4.66
C VAL A 275 -16.72 13.96 -5.02
N ALA A 276 -17.03 13.71 -6.29
CA ALA A 276 -17.45 12.42 -6.80
C ALA A 276 -17.12 12.27 -8.30
N LEU A 277 -16.98 11.04 -8.74
CA LEU A 277 -16.89 10.66 -10.15
C LEU A 277 -18.10 9.76 -10.46
N GLU A 278 -19.03 10.27 -11.24
CA GLU A 278 -20.29 9.60 -11.55
C GLU A 278 -20.17 8.88 -12.89
N ARG A 279 -19.99 7.56 -12.83
CA ARG A 279 -19.81 6.75 -14.04
C ARG A 279 -21.06 6.70 -14.93
N GLU A 280 -22.24 6.56 -14.33
CA GLU A 280 -23.51 6.42 -15.06
C GLU A 280 -23.86 7.68 -15.85
N GLY A 281 -23.63 8.87 -15.25
CA GLY A 281 -23.84 10.15 -15.91
C GLY A 281 -22.64 10.66 -16.72
N ASN A 282 -21.49 9.98 -16.63
CA ASN A 282 -20.20 10.47 -17.10
C ASN A 282 -19.92 11.92 -16.65
N ARG A 283 -19.95 12.14 -15.33
CA ARG A 283 -19.77 13.47 -14.72
C ARG A 283 -18.64 13.50 -13.70
N VAL A 284 -17.91 14.61 -13.72
CA VAL A 284 -17.02 15.00 -12.61
C VAL A 284 -17.79 15.97 -11.74
N VAL A 285 -18.13 15.55 -10.52
CA VAL A 285 -18.83 16.41 -9.56
C VAL A 285 -17.78 17.16 -8.74
N VAL A 286 -17.92 18.48 -8.67
CA VAL A 286 -17.02 19.37 -7.92
C VAL A 286 -17.77 20.18 -6.87
N GLY A 287 -17.08 20.59 -5.81
CA GLY A 287 -17.66 21.43 -4.78
C GLY A 287 -16.62 21.98 -3.81
N PRO A 288 -17.04 22.76 -2.81
CA PRO A 288 -16.16 23.27 -1.78
C PRO A 288 -15.53 22.13 -0.96
N ARG A 289 -14.46 22.46 -0.24
CA ARG A 289 -13.72 21.50 0.61
C ARG A 289 -14.63 20.74 1.58
N ASP A 290 -15.63 21.42 2.15
CA ASP A 290 -16.55 20.81 3.12
C ASP A 290 -17.44 19.71 2.50
N ALA A 291 -17.63 19.73 1.18
CA ALA A 291 -18.34 18.67 0.46
C ALA A 291 -17.56 17.34 0.42
N LEU A 292 -16.25 17.34 0.77
CA LEU A 292 -15.45 16.12 0.90
C LEU A 292 -15.66 15.39 2.23
N ARG A 293 -16.36 16.02 3.19
CA ARG A 293 -16.55 15.49 4.54
C ARG A 293 -17.54 14.32 4.50
N VAL A 294 -17.07 13.16 4.94
CA VAL A 294 -17.87 11.95 5.05
C VAL A 294 -17.83 11.42 6.48
N GLY A 295 -18.98 10.97 6.97
CA GLY A 295 -19.12 10.34 8.29
C GLY A 295 -19.34 8.84 8.20
N ARG A 296 -19.59 8.30 7.01
CA ARG A 296 -19.84 6.88 6.77
C ARG A 296 -19.05 6.39 5.56
N VAL A 297 -18.47 5.20 5.68
CA VAL A 297 -17.70 4.56 4.61
C VAL A 297 -18.10 3.10 4.47
N ARG A 298 -18.31 2.66 3.22
CA ARG A 298 -18.66 1.29 2.85
C ARG A 298 -17.53 0.66 2.06
N CYS A 299 -17.17 -0.57 2.39
CA CYS A 299 -16.23 -1.37 1.61
C CYS A 299 -16.74 -2.78 1.30
N ASP A 300 -16.21 -3.33 0.20
CA ASP A 300 -16.37 -4.73 -0.22
C ASP A 300 -15.05 -5.51 -0.09
N GLY A 301 -15.14 -6.84 -0.23
CA GLY A 301 -13.98 -7.72 -0.09
C GLY A 301 -13.26 -7.55 1.25
N PHE A 302 -14.00 -7.38 2.34
CA PHE A 302 -13.43 -7.21 3.66
C PHE A 302 -12.74 -8.51 4.12
N VAL A 303 -11.41 -8.47 4.24
CA VAL A 303 -10.58 -9.55 4.78
C VAL A 303 -10.54 -9.39 6.30
N ASP A 304 -11.01 -10.40 7.02
CA ASP A 304 -10.99 -10.45 8.48
C ASP A 304 -9.73 -11.15 9.00
N LEU A 305 -8.92 -10.41 9.77
CA LEU A 305 -7.67 -10.89 10.36
C LEU A 305 -7.77 -11.12 11.88
N ALA A 306 -8.88 -10.74 12.51
CA ALA A 306 -8.98 -10.66 13.97
C ALA A 306 -10.33 -11.13 14.55
N GLY A 307 -11.17 -11.79 13.76
CA GLY A 307 -12.49 -12.23 14.22
C GLY A 307 -13.42 -11.05 14.48
N VAL A 308 -13.42 -10.05 13.58
CA VAL A 308 -14.16 -8.80 13.77
C VAL A 308 -15.67 -9.08 13.92
N PRO A 309 -16.32 -8.66 15.03
CA PRO A 309 -17.74 -8.89 15.25
C PRO A 309 -18.64 -8.27 14.16
N ARG A 310 -19.83 -8.85 13.95
CA ARG A 310 -20.81 -8.36 12.98
C ARG A 310 -21.32 -6.93 13.28
N ARG A 311 -21.30 -6.51 14.54
CA ARG A 311 -21.65 -5.16 15.01
C ARG A 311 -20.64 -4.68 16.05
N GLY A 312 -20.40 -3.37 16.12
CA GLY A 312 -19.50 -2.77 17.09
C GLY A 312 -19.83 -1.30 17.41
N PRO A 313 -19.07 -0.63 18.28
CA PRO A 313 -17.90 -1.13 18.99
C PRO A 313 -18.33 -1.96 20.21
N VAL A 314 -17.94 -3.23 20.24
CA VAL A 314 -18.07 -4.09 21.43
C VAL A 314 -16.71 -4.13 22.13
N GLY A 315 -16.68 -3.79 23.43
CA GLY A 315 -15.51 -3.86 24.32
C GLY A 315 -14.60 -2.62 24.34
N PRO A 316 -13.60 -2.58 25.25
CA PRO A 316 -12.70 -1.43 25.40
C PRO A 316 -11.57 -1.40 24.35
N GLY A 317 -11.21 -0.17 23.93
CA GLY A 317 -10.06 0.14 23.09
C GLY A 317 -10.42 1.08 21.92
N PRO A 318 -9.54 2.02 21.53
CA PRO A 318 -9.83 2.91 20.42
C PRO A 318 -9.75 2.14 19.10
N TRP A 319 -10.92 1.83 18.54
CA TRP A 319 -11.04 1.39 17.17
C TRP A 319 -10.79 2.57 16.25
N THR A 320 -9.89 2.40 15.29
CA THR A 320 -9.62 3.43 14.27
C THR A 320 -9.68 2.82 12.89
N VAL A 321 -10.01 3.65 11.90
CA VAL A 321 -10.07 3.25 10.51
C VAL A 321 -9.20 4.14 9.64
N GLN A 322 -8.36 3.53 8.82
CA GLN A 322 -7.49 4.20 7.87
C GLN A 322 -8.10 4.10 6.46
N LEU A 323 -8.31 5.23 5.81
CA LEU A 323 -9.07 5.32 4.55
C LEU A 323 -8.20 5.61 3.31
N ARG A 324 -6.91 5.85 3.54
CA ARG A 324 -5.82 5.96 2.57
C ARG A 324 -4.48 5.87 3.31
N HIS A 325 -3.38 5.60 2.60
CA HIS A 325 -2.07 5.40 3.24
C HIS A 325 -1.63 6.54 4.18
N ARG A 326 -1.72 7.82 3.77
CA ARG A 326 -1.33 8.97 4.63
C ARG A 326 -2.47 9.51 5.52
N HIS A 327 -3.49 8.72 5.78
CA HIS A 327 -4.55 9.07 6.72
C HIS A 327 -4.12 8.73 8.15
N ALA A 328 -4.27 9.67 9.09
CA ALA A 328 -3.90 9.48 10.50
C ALA A 328 -4.74 8.41 11.23
N GLY A 329 -5.86 7.99 10.62
CA GLY A 329 -6.85 7.13 11.26
C GLY A 329 -7.99 7.97 11.83
N ALA A 330 -9.23 7.58 11.55
CA ALA A 330 -10.43 8.19 12.11
C ALA A 330 -10.96 7.27 13.21
N PRO A 331 -11.36 7.80 14.39
CA PRO A 331 -12.01 6.98 15.40
C PRO A 331 -13.33 6.42 14.87
N VAL A 332 -13.69 5.23 15.33
CA VAL A 332 -14.87 4.51 14.87
C VAL A 332 -15.99 4.63 15.90
N ARG A 333 -17.18 5.09 15.46
CA ARG A 333 -18.38 5.20 16.30
C ARG A 333 -19.20 3.91 16.31
N ASP A 334 -19.41 3.29 15.15
CA ASP A 334 -20.20 2.06 14.95
C ASP A 334 -19.69 1.36 13.67
N TRP A 335 -19.95 0.07 13.54
CA TRP A 335 -19.86 -0.63 12.27
C TRP A 335 -20.90 -1.74 12.15
N SER A 336 -21.20 -2.08 10.91
CA SER A 336 -21.90 -3.31 10.57
C SER A 336 -21.12 -4.12 9.55
N ARG A 337 -21.15 -5.44 9.71
CA ARG A 337 -20.49 -6.39 8.82
C ARG A 337 -21.43 -7.52 8.44
N ASP A 338 -21.49 -7.79 7.14
CA ASP A 338 -22.20 -8.93 6.57
C ASP A 338 -21.31 -9.61 5.52
N GLY A 339 -20.74 -10.76 5.88
CA GLY A 339 -19.73 -11.44 5.08
C GLY A 339 -18.51 -10.53 4.83
N GLU A 340 -18.28 -10.24 3.56
CA GLU A 340 -17.22 -9.36 3.05
C GLU A 340 -17.65 -7.88 2.90
N ARG A 341 -18.92 -7.56 3.18
CA ARG A 341 -19.39 -6.18 3.21
C ARG A 341 -19.17 -5.61 4.59
N PHE A 342 -18.57 -4.43 4.66
CA PHE A 342 -18.31 -3.74 5.91
C PHE A 342 -18.65 -2.26 5.76
N GLU A 343 -19.41 -1.75 6.71
CA GLU A 343 -19.77 -0.34 6.79
C GLU A 343 -19.34 0.19 8.14
N VAL A 344 -18.66 1.35 8.13
CA VAL A 344 -18.19 2.02 9.33
C VAL A 344 -18.78 3.41 9.42
N GLU A 345 -19.20 3.78 10.63
CA GLU A 345 -19.52 5.14 11.00
C GLU A 345 -18.36 5.73 11.80
N LEU A 346 -17.92 6.90 11.39
CA LEU A 346 -16.79 7.61 11.98
C LEU A 346 -17.26 8.43 13.18
N ASP A 347 -16.45 8.47 14.24
CA ASP A 347 -16.62 9.49 15.26
C ASP A 347 -15.99 10.81 14.80
N GLY A 348 -16.79 11.58 14.05
CA GLY A 348 -16.37 12.81 13.37
C GLY A 348 -16.58 12.70 11.86
N ALA A 349 -15.67 13.30 11.09
CA ALA A 349 -15.68 13.21 9.64
C ALA A 349 -14.26 13.03 9.08
N ALA A 350 -14.15 12.27 8.01
CA ALA A 350 -12.95 12.19 7.18
C ALA A 350 -13.15 12.96 5.87
N GLU A 351 -12.06 13.36 5.25
CA GLU A 351 -12.07 14.02 3.93
C GLU A 351 -11.26 13.19 2.92
N GLY A 352 -11.62 13.30 1.63
CA GLY A 352 -10.85 12.68 0.55
C GLY A 352 -10.92 11.15 0.59
N VAL A 353 -12.12 10.62 0.79
CA VAL A 353 -12.41 9.18 0.77
C VAL A 353 -12.84 8.80 -0.64
N ALA A 354 -11.94 8.16 -1.37
CA ALA A 354 -12.15 7.82 -2.78
C ALA A 354 -12.52 6.34 -2.93
N PRO A 355 -13.60 6.00 -3.66
CA PRO A 355 -13.85 4.62 -4.08
C PRO A 355 -12.63 4.05 -4.81
N GLY A 356 -12.32 2.77 -4.59
CA GLY A 356 -11.11 2.11 -5.09
C GLY A 356 -9.90 2.16 -4.13
N GLN A 357 -9.88 3.10 -3.17
CA GLN A 357 -8.94 3.03 -2.04
C GLN A 357 -9.36 1.93 -1.06
N PHE A 358 -8.58 1.71 0.00
CA PHE A 358 -8.87 0.71 1.01
C PHE A 358 -9.23 1.35 2.34
N LEU A 359 -10.19 0.72 3.00
CA LEU A 359 -10.51 0.90 4.39
C LEU A 359 -9.77 -0.18 5.17
N VAL A 360 -8.98 0.20 6.17
CA VAL A 360 -8.28 -0.75 7.05
C VAL A 360 -8.63 -0.44 8.50
N LEU A 361 -9.18 -1.44 9.20
CA LEU A 361 -9.62 -1.38 10.59
C LEU A 361 -8.47 -1.74 11.53
N TYR A 362 -8.30 -0.95 12.58
CA TYR A 362 -7.27 -1.14 13.60
C TYR A 362 -7.87 -1.14 15.00
N ARG A 363 -7.26 -1.92 15.89
CA ARG A 363 -7.44 -1.84 17.33
C ARG A 363 -6.09 -1.57 17.98
N GLY A 364 -5.86 -0.32 18.38
CA GLY A 364 -4.50 0.14 18.73
C GLY A 364 -3.57 0.05 17.52
N ASP A 365 -2.51 -0.75 17.62
CA ASP A 365 -1.56 -0.99 16.52
C ASP A 365 -1.90 -2.23 15.67
N ARG A 366 -2.79 -3.12 16.13
CA ARG A 366 -3.16 -4.34 15.42
C ARG A 366 -4.08 -4.03 14.24
N VAL A 367 -3.76 -4.56 13.07
CA VAL A 367 -4.63 -4.60 11.90
C VAL A 367 -5.67 -5.70 12.12
N CYS A 368 -6.94 -5.31 12.15
CA CYS A 368 -8.06 -6.24 12.37
C CYS A 368 -8.71 -6.71 11.09
N GLY A 369 -8.58 -5.96 10.00
CA GLY A 369 -9.08 -6.31 8.68
C GLY A 369 -9.14 -5.12 7.75
N GLY A 370 -9.60 -5.34 6.52
CA GLY A 370 -9.80 -4.24 5.58
C GLY A 370 -10.41 -4.67 4.26
N GLY A 371 -10.98 -3.71 3.54
CA GLY A 371 -11.69 -3.91 2.30
C GLY A 371 -11.56 -2.72 1.37
N ARG A 372 -11.97 -2.90 0.12
CA ARG A 372 -11.91 -1.83 -0.88
C ARG A 372 -13.14 -0.94 -0.75
N ILE A 373 -12.92 0.37 -0.66
CA ILE A 373 -13.98 1.36 -0.50
C ILE A 373 -14.81 1.37 -1.78
N VAL A 374 -16.13 1.19 -1.63
CA VAL A 374 -17.11 1.25 -2.73
C VAL A 374 -18.00 2.48 -2.64
N GLY A 375 -18.05 3.14 -1.48
CA GLY A 375 -18.80 4.38 -1.32
C GLY A 375 -18.55 5.05 0.03
N ALA A 376 -18.81 6.34 0.08
CA ALA A 376 -18.76 7.13 1.30
C ALA A 376 -19.88 8.18 1.27
N GLY A 377 -20.27 8.69 2.44
CA GLY A 377 -21.36 9.67 2.56
C GLY A 377 -21.43 10.32 3.94
N PRO A 378 -22.42 11.19 4.17
CA PRO A 378 -22.64 11.80 5.48
C PRO A 378 -22.96 10.72 6.54
N ALA A 379 -22.77 11.07 7.82
CA ALA A 379 -23.23 10.21 8.93
C ALA A 379 -24.78 10.12 8.93
N GLN A 380 -25.34 9.04 9.48
CA GLN A 380 -26.79 8.96 9.67
C GLN A 380 -27.25 10.11 10.60
N GLY A 381 -28.25 10.87 10.16
CA GLY A 381 -28.77 12.04 10.89
C GLY A 381 -28.19 13.40 10.49
N GLY A 382 -27.23 13.44 9.56
CA GLY A 382 -26.84 14.68 8.89
C GLY A 382 -27.72 14.89 7.66
N GLU A 383 -28.87 15.55 7.83
CA GLU A 383 -29.57 16.13 6.69
C GLU A 383 -28.60 17.08 5.97
N ALA A 384 -28.43 16.87 4.67
CA ALA A 384 -27.83 17.86 3.80
C ALA A 384 -28.80 19.06 3.78
N SER A 385 -28.56 20.03 4.67
CA SER A 385 -29.11 21.38 4.53
C SER A 385 -28.39 22.15 3.44
#